data_AF-A0A936C8X4-F1
#
_entry.id   AF-A0A936C8X4-F1
#
_cell.length_a   1.000
_cell.length_b   1.000
_cell.length_c   1.000
_cell.angle_alpha   90.00
_cell.angle_beta   90.00
_cell.angle_gamma   90.00
#
_symmetry.space_group_name_H-M   'P 1'
#
loop_
_entity.id
_entity.type
_entity.pdbx_description
1 polymer ?
#
loop_
_entity_poly.entity_id
_entity_poly.type
_entity_poly.pdbx_seq_one_letter_code
_entity_poly.pdbx_strand_id
1 'polypeptide(L)'
;MTSKPFPSMEPTTGGRNSPPLPPTASAWILFGAGAMALLFSLAMQSWMWQVVFGLQPVAPGGGEFMVGLFIGLPALLIASLLLGLTVARRAWRSRASWILFFLSDAVLFAWIALFVRDGLK
;
A
#
# COMPACT_ATOMS: atom_id res chain seq x y z
N MET A 1 -47.08 -16.83 38.26
CA MET A 1 -45.61 -16.91 38.44
C MET A 1 -45.01 -17.15 37.08
N THR A 2 -44.31 -16.14 36.56
CA THR A 2 -44.02 -15.93 35.15
C THR A 2 -42.50 -15.94 34.99
N SER A 3 -41.91 -16.99 34.42
CA SER A 3 -40.49 -16.99 34.06
C SER A 3 -40.37 -16.59 32.59
N LYS A 4 -40.10 -15.30 32.35
CA LYS A 4 -39.66 -14.83 31.03
C LYS A 4 -38.29 -15.47 30.73
N PRO A 5 -38.05 -16.01 29.53
CA PRO A 5 -36.73 -16.43 29.12
C PRO A 5 -35.83 -15.20 29.00
N PHE A 6 -34.65 -15.27 29.62
CA PHE A 6 -33.62 -14.23 29.54
C PHE A 6 -33.20 -14.04 28.07
N PRO A 7 -33.15 -12.81 27.56
CA PRO A 7 -32.55 -12.55 26.26
C PRO A 7 -31.06 -12.92 26.33
N SER A 8 -30.62 -13.80 25.44
CA SER A 8 -29.22 -14.12 25.23
C SER A 8 -28.46 -12.81 25.01
N MET A 9 -27.48 -12.52 25.88
CA MET A 9 -26.54 -11.43 25.66
C MET A 9 -25.85 -11.68 24.32
N GLU A 10 -26.22 -10.89 23.33
CA GLU A 10 -25.43 -10.67 22.13
C GLU A 10 -24.08 -10.13 22.62
N PRO A 11 -22.94 -10.78 22.31
CA PRO A 11 -21.65 -10.26 22.71
C PRO A 11 -21.42 -8.97 21.92
N THR A 12 -21.72 -7.84 22.55
CA THR A 12 -21.26 -6.52 22.13
C THR A 12 -19.76 -6.44 22.40
N THR A 13 -18.95 -7.15 21.64
CA THR A 13 -17.52 -6.87 21.52
C THR A 13 -17.34 -5.64 20.62
N GLY A 14 -17.79 -4.52 21.18
CA GLY A 14 -17.28 -3.19 20.84
C GLY A 14 -15.81 -3.11 21.23
N GLY A 15 -14.96 -3.69 20.40
CA GLY A 15 -13.50 -3.54 20.43
C GLY A 15 -13.04 -3.45 18.98
N ARG A 16 -12.54 -2.28 18.57
CA ARG A 16 -12.09 -1.92 17.22
C ARG A 16 -10.92 -2.80 16.74
N ASN A 17 -11.15 -4.08 16.52
CA ASN A 17 -10.17 -4.98 15.95
C ASN A 17 -10.53 -5.20 14.49
N SER A 18 -9.98 -4.35 13.61
CA SER A 18 -10.00 -4.63 12.18
C SER A 18 -9.47 -6.06 11.95
N PRO A 19 -10.15 -6.89 11.13
CA PRO A 19 -9.70 -8.25 10.88
C PRO A 19 -8.26 -8.24 10.36
N PRO A 20 -7.44 -9.25 10.68
CA PRO A 20 -6.05 -9.30 10.23
C PRO A 20 -5.95 -9.36 8.70
N LEU A 21 -6.94 -9.98 8.05
CA LEU A 21 -7.02 -10.19 6.61
C LEU A 21 -8.32 -9.61 6.03
N PRO A 22 -8.38 -9.36 4.71
CA PRO A 22 -9.58 -8.85 4.06
C PRO A 22 -10.78 -9.81 4.27
N PRO A 23 -11.95 -9.32 4.69
CA PRO A 23 -13.08 -10.19 5.05
C PRO A 23 -13.95 -10.61 3.86
N THR A 24 -13.76 -10.00 2.67
CA THR A 24 -14.60 -10.27 1.49
C THR A 24 -13.73 -10.64 0.28
N ALA A 25 -14.26 -11.46 -0.63
CA ALA A 25 -13.55 -11.89 -1.84
C ALA A 25 -13.14 -10.70 -2.74
N SER A 26 -14.00 -9.68 -2.85
CA SER A 26 -13.67 -8.44 -3.56
C SER A 26 -12.53 -7.68 -2.90
N ALA A 27 -12.52 -7.58 -1.56
CA ALA A 27 -11.40 -6.97 -0.84
C ALA A 27 -10.09 -7.76 -1.00
N TRP A 28 -10.15 -9.09 -1.11
CA TRP A 28 -8.99 -9.93 -1.41
C TRP A 28 -8.44 -9.68 -2.81
N ILE A 29 -9.29 -9.55 -3.82
CA ILE A 29 -8.87 -9.25 -5.20
C ILE A 29 -8.18 -7.89 -5.26
N LEU A 30 -8.81 -6.85 -4.68
CA LEU A 30 -8.22 -5.50 -4.65
C LEU A 30 -6.93 -5.44 -3.82
N PHE A 31 -6.91 -6.10 -2.66
CA PHE A 31 -5.71 -6.18 -1.83
C PHE A 31 -4.58 -6.90 -2.55
N GLY A 32 -4.86 -8.05 -3.17
CA GLY A 32 -3.89 -8.81 -3.95
C GLY A 32 -3.38 -8.03 -5.15
N ALA A 33 -4.28 -7.39 -5.91
CA ALA A 33 -3.90 -6.55 -7.04
C ALA A 33 -3.03 -5.35 -6.60
N GLY A 34 -3.41 -4.67 -5.51
CA GLY A 34 -2.62 -3.58 -4.96
C GLY A 34 -1.25 -4.02 -4.44
N ALA A 35 -1.18 -5.16 -3.74
CA ALA A 35 0.07 -5.74 -3.26
C ALA A 35 1.00 -6.15 -4.41
N MET A 36 0.46 -6.79 -5.45
CA MET A 36 1.23 -7.16 -6.64
C MET A 36 1.72 -5.92 -7.41
N ALA A 37 0.87 -4.90 -7.55
CA ALA A 37 1.26 -3.63 -8.15
C ALA A 37 2.37 -2.94 -7.34
N LEU A 38 2.31 -2.98 -6.00
CA LEU A 38 3.34 -2.43 -5.13
C LEU A 38 4.67 -3.18 -5.29
N LEU A 39 4.64 -4.52 -5.28
CA LEU A 39 5.84 -5.33 -5.49
C LEU A 39 6.45 -5.10 -6.87
N PHE A 40 5.62 -5.05 -7.91
CA PHE A 40 6.06 -4.75 -9.27
C PHE A 40 6.69 -3.35 -9.36
N SER A 41 6.06 -2.35 -8.75
CA SER A 41 6.60 -1.00 -8.63
C SER A 41 7.97 -0.99 -7.95
N LEU A 42 8.09 -1.64 -6.79
CA LEU A 42 9.34 -1.73 -6.05
C LEU A 42 10.44 -2.44 -6.84
N ALA A 43 10.10 -3.52 -7.56
CA ALA A 43 11.04 -4.22 -8.41
C ALA A 43 11.56 -3.31 -9.55
N MET A 44 10.69 -2.56 -10.21
CA MET A 44 11.09 -1.62 -11.26
C MET A 44 11.93 -0.45 -10.73
N GLN A 45 11.61 0.04 -9.54
CA GLN A 45 12.36 1.12 -8.91
C GLN A 45 13.68 0.66 -8.25
N SER A 46 13.86 -0.64 -8.02
CA SER A 46 15.02 -1.17 -7.29
C SER A 46 16.36 -0.81 -7.92
N TRP A 47 16.43 -0.80 -9.25
CA TRP A 47 17.61 -0.40 -10.02
C TRP A 47 17.98 1.06 -9.78
N MET A 48 16.99 1.95 -9.84
CA MET A 48 17.18 3.36 -9.52
C MET A 48 17.67 3.55 -8.08
N TRP A 49 17.08 2.84 -7.12
CA TRP A 49 17.50 2.94 -5.72
C TRP A 49 18.94 2.47 -5.50
N GLN A 50 19.37 1.40 -6.16
CA GLN A 50 20.77 0.95 -6.09
C GLN A 50 21.74 2.02 -6.60
N VAL A 51 21.37 2.73 -7.65
CA VAL A 51 22.17 3.86 -8.17
C VAL A 51 22.17 5.04 -7.19
N VAL A 52 21.01 5.41 -6.62
CA VAL A 52 20.88 6.50 -5.65
C VAL A 52 21.68 6.23 -4.35
N PHE A 53 21.71 4.99 -3.89
CA PHE A 53 22.49 4.58 -2.71
C PHE A 53 23.97 4.29 -3.01
N GLY A 54 24.41 4.44 -4.27
CA GLY A 54 25.81 4.20 -4.67
C GLY A 54 26.23 2.74 -4.68
N LEU A 55 25.26 1.81 -4.73
CA LEU A 55 25.50 0.36 -4.83
C LEU A 55 25.84 -0.07 -6.26
N GLN A 56 25.38 0.68 -7.26
CA GLN A 56 25.69 0.45 -8.67
C GLN A 56 26.09 1.76 -9.38
N PRO A 57 27.01 1.70 -10.36
CA PRO A 57 27.32 2.84 -11.21
C PRO A 57 26.12 3.19 -12.12
N VAL A 58 25.95 4.47 -12.42
CA VAL A 58 24.90 4.98 -13.31
C VAL A 58 25.21 4.56 -14.76
N ALA A 59 24.25 3.92 -15.46
CA ALA A 59 24.44 3.63 -16.87
C ALA A 59 24.49 4.92 -17.72
N PRO A 60 25.26 4.94 -18.82
CA PRO A 60 25.26 6.06 -19.76
C PRO A 60 23.85 6.26 -20.33
N GLY A 61 23.20 7.37 -19.96
CA GLY A 61 21.84 7.72 -20.38
C GLY A 61 20.77 7.67 -19.30
N GLY A 62 21.07 7.21 -18.07
CA GLY A 62 20.14 7.28 -16.94
C GLY A 62 18.86 6.47 -17.11
N GLY A 63 18.92 5.37 -17.85
CA GLY A 63 17.78 4.51 -18.14
C GLY A 63 17.09 3.95 -16.89
N GLU A 64 17.84 3.78 -15.80
CA GLU A 64 17.34 3.31 -14.51
C GLU A 64 16.34 4.30 -13.90
N PHE A 65 16.63 5.60 -14.01
CA PHE A 65 15.72 6.67 -13.59
C PHE A 65 14.49 6.74 -14.49
N MET A 66 14.66 6.53 -15.81
CA MET A 66 13.54 6.50 -16.76
C MET A 66 12.57 5.36 -16.46
N VAL A 67 13.07 4.15 -16.16
CA VAL A 67 12.23 3.00 -15.76
C VAL A 67 11.51 3.31 -14.45
N GLY A 68 12.22 3.84 -13.45
CA GLY A 68 11.63 4.27 -12.19
C GLY A 68 10.50 5.29 -12.39
N LEU A 69 10.71 6.27 -13.26
CA LEU A 69 9.78 7.38 -13.51
C LEU A 69 8.56 6.97 -14.34
N PHE A 70 8.76 6.26 -15.45
CA PHE A 70 7.69 5.98 -16.41
C PHE A 70 6.96 4.66 -16.17
N ILE A 71 7.56 3.73 -15.43
CA ILE A 71 6.96 2.43 -15.12
C ILE A 71 6.74 2.30 -13.62
N GLY A 72 7.78 2.56 -12.83
CA GLY A 72 7.74 2.45 -11.38
C GLY A 72 6.72 3.39 -10.73
N LEU A 73 6.76 4.69 -11.04
CA LEU A 73 5.90 5.68 -10.40
C LEU A 73 4.41 5.48 -10.74
N PRO A 74 4.00 5.24 -12.00
CA PRO A 74 2.60 4.92 -12.30
C PRO A 74 2.11 3.64 -11.60
N ALA A 75 2.94 2.60 -11.53
CA ALA A 75 2.61 1.38 -10.80
C ALA A 75 2.43 1.65 -9.30
N LEU A 76 3.25 2.52 -8.71
CA LEU A 76 3.12 2.95 -7.31
C LEU A 76 1.81 3.70 -7.07
N LEU A 77 1.43 4.60 -7.97
CA LEU A 77 0.17 5.35 -7.89
C LEU A 77 -1.05 4.42 -7.96
N ILE A 78 -1.01 3.43 -8.86
CA ILE A 78 -2.06 2.40 -8.97
C ILE A 78 -2.11 1.56 -7.68
N ALA A 79 -0.97 1.14 -7.15
CA ALA A 79 -0.90 0.39 -5.90
C ALA A 79 -1.49 1.19 -4.72
N SER A 80 -1.09 2.46 -4.58
CA SER A 80 -1.59 3.37 -3.55
C SER A 80 -3.10 3.58 -3.67
N LEU A 81 -3.62 3.74 -4.89
CA LEU A 81 -5.06 3.87 -5.12
C LEU A 81 -5.82 2.60 -4.71
N LEU A 82 -5.37 1.42 -5.14
CA LEU A 82 -6.03 0.15 -4.84
C LEU A 82 -5.99 -0.17 -3.35
N LEU A 83 -4.83 -0.01 -2.71
CA LEU A 83 -4.67 -0.22 -1.27
C LEU A 83 -5.44 0.85 -0.48
N GLY A 84 -5.40 2.11 -0.91
CA GLY A 84 -6.17 3.21 -0.33
C GLY A 84 -7.67 2.96 -0.39
N LEU A 85 -8.20 2.41 -1.49
CA LEU A 85 -9.61 2.00 -1.59
C LEU A 85 -9.97 0.88 -0.60
N THR A 86 -9.08 -0.11 -0.41
CA THR A 86 -9.30 -1.17 0.59
C THR A 86 -9.29 -0.64 2.03
N VAL A 87 -8.46 0.37 2.31
CA VAL A 87 -8.41 1.03 3.63
C VAL A 87 -9.56 2.03 3.81
N ALA A 88 -10.00 2.72 2.77
CA ALA A 88 -11.08 3.72 2.87
C ALA A 88 -12.41 3.06 3.26
N ARG A 89 -12.75 1.92 2.65
CA ARG A 89 -14.01 1.20 2.93
C ARG A 89 -13.95 0.45 4.25
N ARG A 90 -14.72 0.89 5.25
CA ARG A 90 -14.76 0.32 6.61
C ARG A 90 -15.00 -1.20 6.62
N ALA A 91 -15.80 -1.72 5.70
CA ALA A 91 -16.08 -3.15 5.57
C ALA A 91 -14.89 -3.98 5.02
N TRP A 92 -13.88 -3.34 4.42
CA TRP A 92 -12.73 -3.98 3.77
C TRP A 92 -11.41 -3.73 4.51
N ARG A 93 -11.44 -2.89 5.55
CA ARG A 93 -10.26 -2.54 6.36
C ARG A 93 -9.67 -3.77 7.02
N SER A 94 -8.40 -4.05 6.71
CA SER A 94 -7.58 -5.04 7.40
C SER A 94 -6.29 -4.40 7.90
N ARG A 95 -5.66 -5.00 8.92
CA ARG A 95 -4.33 -4.55 9.39
C ARG A 95 -3.29 -4.66 8.27
N ALA A 96 -3.35 -5.72 7.46
CA ALA A 96 -2.47 -5.92 6.31
C ALA A 96 -2.63 -4.80 5.27
N SER A 97 -3.86 -4.41 4.93
CA SER A 97 -4.14 -3.30 4.01
C SER A 97 -3.56 -1.99 4.50
N TRP A 98 -3.66 -1.72 5.81
CA TRP A 98 -3.05 -0.53 6.43
C TRP A 98 -1.52 -0.53 6.32
N ILE A 99 -0.87 -1.65 6.64
CA ILE A 99 0.60 -1.76 6.55
C ILE A 99 1.07 -1.54 5.11
N LEU A 100 0.44 -2.20 4.13
CA LEU A 100 0.82 -2.03 2.73
C LEU A 100 0.50 -0.64 2.20
N PHE A 101 -0.59 -0.03 2.65
CA PHE A 101 -0.92 1.34 2.28
C PHE A 101 0.14 2.33 2.81
N PHE A 102 0.51 2.24 4.09
CA PHE A 102 1.58 3.07 4.64
C PHE A 102 2.94 2.82 3.98
N LEU A 103 3.24 1.57 3.62
CA LEU A 103 4.46 1.25 2.88
C LEU A 103 4.45 1.91 1.49
N SER A 104 3.34 1.81 0.76
CA SER A 104 3.15 2.48 -0.53
C SER A 104 3.29 4.00 -0.41
N ASP A 105 2.69 4.58 0.63
CA ASP A 105 2.70 6.02 0.88
C ASP A 105 4.11 6.52 1.25
N ALA A 106 4.84 5.78 2.07
CA ALA A 106 6.24 6.09 2.41
C ALA A 106 7.14 6.14 1.17
N VAL A 107 6.98 5.20 0.24
CA VAL A 107 7.73 5.18 -1.03
C VAL A 107 7.32 6.37 -1.91
N LEU A 108 6.04 6.73 -1.92
CA LEU A 108 5.55 7.90 -2.66
C LEU A 108 6.12 9.21 -2.08
N PHE A 109 6.17 9.33 -0.76
CA PHE A 109 6.82 10.46 -0.08
C PHE A 109 8.32 10.53 -0.38
N ALA A 110 9.02 9.40 -0.46
CA ALA A 110 10.44 9.38 -0.83
C ALA A 110 10.64 9.95 -2.25
N TRP A 111 9.76 9.62 -3.20
CA TRP A 111 9.75 10.22 -4.52
C TRP A 111 9.51 11.73 -4.50
N ILE A 112 8.51 12.20 -3.74
CA ILE A 112 8.23 13.63 -3.60
C ILE A 112 9.44 14.36 -3.01
N ALA A 113 10.06 13.80 -1.97
CA ALA A 113 11.24 14.38 -1.34
C ALA A 113 12.43 14.48 -2.30
N LEU A 114 12.64 13.47 -3.16
CA LEU A 114 13.66 13.52 -4.22
C LEU A 114 13.38 14.65 -5.21
N PHE A 115 12.16 14.75 -5.73
CA PHE A 115 11.79 15.80 -6.68
C PHE A 115 11.87 17.21 -6.09
N VAL A 116 11.42 17.39 -4.85
CA VAL A 116 11.51 18.69 -4.16
C VAL A 116 12.97 19.07 -3.92
N ARG A 117 13.81 18.11 -3.51
CA ARG A 117 15.25 18.35 -3.31
C ARG A 117 15.95 18.77 -4.60
N ASP A 118 15.63 18.13 -5.72
CA ASP A 118 16.28 18.43 -6.99
C ASP A 118 15.69 19.66 -7.69
N GLY A 119 14.42 20.01 -7.47
CA GLY A 119 13.80 21.23 -7.99
C GLY A 119 14.21 22.52 -7.24
N LEU A 120 14.84 22.41 -6.08
CA LEU A 120 15.39 23.53 -5.30
C LEU A 120 16.86 23.85 -5.62
N LYS A 121 17.51 23.05 -6.47
CA LYS A 121 18.88 23.28 -6.95
C LYS A 121 18.85 23.98 -8.30
#